data_AF-A0AAV4WNY1-F1
#
_entry.id   AF-A0AAV4WNY1-F1
#
_cell.length_a   1.000
_cell.length_b   1.000
_cell.length_c   1.000
_cell.angle_alpha   90.00
_cell.angle_beta   90.00
_cell.angle_gamma   90.00
#
_symmetry.space_group_name_H-M   'P 1'
#
loop_
_entity.id
_entity.type
_entity.pdbx_description
1 polymer ?
#
loop_
_entity_poly.entity_id
_entity_poly.type
_entity_poly.pdbx_seq_one_letter_code
_entity_poly.pdbx_strand_id
1 'polypeptide(L)' 'MEKAMDEINGDIMTTFTNFKNGTNILQTALTQLIQYYHRFQKVLSQHPFKNLPVRSELLNIHHLMVEAKKFKTNF' A
#
# COMPACT_ATOMS: atom_id res chain seq x y z
N MET A 1 11.54 2.71 -3.20
CA MET A 1 10.25 2.07 -2.86
C MET A 1 10.46 0.77 -2.11
N GLU A 2 11.34 -0.11 -2.59
CA GLU A 2 11.72 -1.36 -1.91
C GLU A 2 12.15 -1.15 -0.44
N LYS A 3 13.08 -0.21 -0.20
CA LYS A 3 13.57 0.14 1.14
C LYS A 3 12.50 0.54 2.17
N ALA A 4 11.53 1.34 1.75
CA ALA A 4 10.46 1.80 2.65
C ALA A 4 9.48 0.67 3.00
N MET A 5 9.30 -0.28 2.07
CA MET A 5 8.48 -1.46 2.29
C MET A 5 9.16 -2.43 3.25
N ASP A 6 10.48 -2.59 3.12
CA ASP A 6 11.29 -3.42 4.01
C ASP A 6 11.36 -2.87 5.44
N GLU A 7 11.47 -1.55 5.59
CA GLU A 7 11.44 -0.87 6.90
C GLU A 7 10.09 -1.08 7.60
N ILE A 8 8.98 -0.89 6.88
CA ILE A 8 7.63 -1.12 7.43
C ILE A 8 7.44 -2.59 7.83
N ASN A 9 7.96 -3.53 7.01
CA ASN A 9 7.88 -4.96 7.31
C ASN A 9 8.71 -5.31 8.57
N GLY A 10 9.88 -4.70 8.73
CA GLY A 10 10.70 -4.85 9.94
C GLY A 10 10.01 -4.35 11.21
N ASP A 11 9.38 -3.18 11.14
CA ASP A 11 8.66 -2.59 12.28
C ASP A 11 7.42 -3.42 12.66
N ILE A 12 6.71 -3.99 11.68
CA ILE A 12 5.56 -4.87 11.95
C ILE A 12 5.99 -6.19 12.59
N MET A 13 7.09 -6.79 12.12
CA MET A 13 7.60 -8.05 12.65
C MET A 13 8.14 -7.93 14.07
N THR A 14 8.73 -6.78 14.42
CA THR A 14 9.21 -6.51 15.78
C THR A 14 8.09 -6.17 16.75
N THR A 15 7.03 -5.50 16.28
CA THR A 15 5.90 -5.05 17.12
C THR A 15 4.91 -6.18 17.44
N PHE A 16 4.80 -7.21 16.61
CA PHE A 16 3.79 -8.26 16.75
C PHE A 16 4.41 -9.67 16.79
N THR A 17 5.04 -10.02 17.91
CA THR A 17 5.72 -11.31 18.16
C THR A 17 4.81 -12.55 18.01
N ASN A 18 3.49 -12.38 17.90
CA ASN A 18 2.56 -13.46 17.53
C ASN A 18 2.40 -13.55 16.00
N PHE A 19 3.25 -14.38 15.39
CA PHE A 19 3.44 -14.58 13.94
C PHE A 19 2.15 -14.78 13.10
N LYS A 20 1.06 -15.29 13.69
CA LYS A 20 -0.22 -15.50 12.98
C LYS A 20 -1.09 -14.24 12.90
N ASN A 21 -0.95 -13.32 13.88
CA ASN A 21 -1.65 -12.03 13.87
C ASN A 21 -0.90 -10.98 13.04
N GLY A 22 0.43 -11.00 13.06
CA GLY A 22 1.26 -10.05 12.28
C GLY A 22 0.94 -10.08 10.79
N THR A 23 0.89 -11.26 10.18
CA THR A 23 0.57 -11.42 8.74
C THR A 23 -0.86 -10.96 8.41
N ASN A 24 -1.85 -11.30 9.25
CA ASN A 24 -3.23 -10.85 9.03
C ASN A 24 -3.38 -9.33 9.16
N ILE A 25 -2.68 -8.71 10.12
CA ILE A 25 -2.67 -7.27 10.31
C ILE A 25 -1.98 -6.59 9.12
N LEU A 26 -0.84 -7.10 8.67
CA LEU A 26 -0.12 -6.61 7.50
C LEU A 26 -0.98 -6.70 6.23
N GLN A 27 -1.61 -7.86 5.98
CA GLN A 27 -2.51 -8.04 4.85
C GLN A 27 -3.70 -7.07 4.90
N THR A 28 -4.26 -6.86 6.10
CA THR A 28 -5.36 -5.91 6.32
C THR A 28 -4.92 -4.48 6.06
N ALA A 29 -3.74 -4.07 6.53
CA ALA A 29 -3.16 -2.75 6.31
C ALA A 29 -2.87 -2.51 4.83
N LEU A 30 -2.25 -3.46 4.13
CA LEU A 30 -1.99 -3.39 2.69
C LEU A 30 -3.29 -3.31 1.87
N THR A 31 -4.31 -4.05 2.27
CA THR A 31 -5.64 -3.97 1.64
C THR A 31 -6.24 -2.59 1.81
N GLN A 32 -6.18 -2.03 3.03
CA GLN A 32 -6.66 -0.67 3.30
C GLN A 32 -5.87 0.37 2.49
N LEU A 33 -4.55 0.26 2.43
CA LEU A 33 -3.68 1.14 1.65
C LEU A 33 -4.12 1.19 0.17
N ILE A 34 -4.34 0.03 -0.47
CA ILE A 34 -4.79 -0.04 -1.86
C ILE A 34 -6.17 0.63 -2.02
N GLN A 35 -7.10 0.37 -1.10
CA GLN A 35 -8.44 0.95 -1.15
C GLN A 35 -8.41 2.48 -1.00
N TYR A 36 -7.63 3.00 -0.06
CA TYR A 36 -7.47 4.44 0.14
C TYR A 36 -6.75 5.08 -1.05
N TYR A 37 -5.77 4.40 -1.65
CA TYR A 37 -5.11 4.88 -2.85
C TYR A 37 -6.08 5.00 -4.04
N HIS A 38 -6.95 4.00 -4.23
CA HIS A 38 -8.04 4.07 -5.22
C HIS A 38 -8.98 5.26 -4.99
N ARG A 39 -9.40 5.47 -3.73
CA ARG A 39 -10.27 6.59 -3.35
C ARG A 39 -9.56 7.93 -3.61
N PHE A 40 -8.29 8.03 -3.27
CA PHE A 40 -7.46 9.20 -3.51
C PHE A 40 -7.35 9.52 -5.01
N GLN A 41 -7.06 8.53 -5.86
CA GLN A 41 -7.05 8.72 -7.32
C GLN A 41 -8.40 9.20 -7.86
N LYS A 42 -9.52 8.72 -7.29
CA LYS A 42 -10.87 9.18 -7.63
C LYS A 42 -11.13 10.62 -7.21
N VAL A 43 -10.63 11.07 -6.05
CA VAL A 43 -10.72 12.48 -5.64
C VAL A 43 -9.91 13.35 -6.60
N LEU A 44 -8.69 12.92 -6.96
CA LEU A 44 -7.84 13.67 -7.89
C LEU A 44 -8.37 13.72 -9.32
N SER A 45 -9.31 12.84 -9.71
CA SER A 45 -9.95 12.92 -11.03
C SER A 45 -11.09 13.94 -11.09
N GLN A 46 -11.47 14.53 -9.96
CA GLN A 46 -12.51 15.57 -9.87
C GLN A 46 -11.90 16.98 -9.98
N HIS A 47 -12.73 17.98 -10.32
CA HIS A 47 -12.32 19.38 -10.25
C HIS A 47 -12.14 19.83 -8.79
N PRO A 48 -11.18 20.73 -8.49
CA PRO A 48 -10.23 21.38 -9.41
C PRO A 48 -8.99 20.53 -9.74
N PHE A 49 -8.82 19.37 -9.08
CA PHE A 49 -7.60 18.57 -9.10
C PHE A 49 -7.31 17.84 -10.42
N LYS A 50 -8.34 17.62 -11.26
CA LYS A 50 -8.26 16.86 -12.51
C LYS A 50 -7.13 17.31 -13.44
N ASN A 51 -6.79 18.60 -13.43
CA ASN A 51 -5.79 19.19 -14.33
C ASN A 51 -4.42 19.38 -13.66
N LEU A 52 -4.21 18.89 -12.43
CA LEU A 52 -2.92 19.03 -11.77
C LEU A 52 -1.87 18.11 -12.43
N PRO A 53 -0.68 18.64 -12.75
CA PRO A 53 0.38 17.87 -13.40
C PRO A 53 0.87 16.71 -12.52
N VAL A 54 0.85 16.85 -11.18
CA VAL A 54 1.26 15.82 -10.22
C VAL A 54 0.51 14.48 -10.37
N ARG A 55 -0.63 14.46 -11.07
CA ARG A 55 -1.38 13.23 -11.33
C ARG A 55 -0.62 12.22 -12.20
N SER A 56 0.26 12.68 -13.09
CA SER A 56 1.10 11.78 -13.91
C SER A 56 2.28 11.21 -13.12
N GLU A 57 2.64 11.81 -11.99
CA GLU A 57 3.71 11.36 -11.10
C GLU A 57 3.22 10.29 -10.10
N LEU A 58 1.91 10.07 -10.03
CA LEU A 58 1.33 9.06 -9.16
C LEU A 58 1.73 7.66 -9.59
N LEU A 59 2.06 6.83 -8.59
CA LEU A 59 2.32 5.42 -8.79
C LEU A 59 1.15 4.72 -9.48
N ASN A 60 1.48 3.88 -10.45
CA ASN A 60 0.48 3.01 -11.05
C ASN A 60 -0.03 2.02 -10.00
N ILE A 61 -1.34 2.01 -9.78
CA ILE A 61 -1.97 1.16 -8.77
C ILE A 61 -1.74 -0.33 -9.03
N HIS A 62 -1.56 -0.73 -10.29
CA HIS A 62 -1.19 -2.12 -10.62
C HIS A 62 0.16 -2.50 -10.03
N HIS A 63 1.16 -1.60 -10.07
CA HIS A 63 2.46 -1.84 -9.43
C HIS A 63 2.31 -1.96 -7.91
N LEU A 64 1.49 -1.11 -7.29
CA LEU A 64 1.20 -1.19 -5.85
C LEU A 64 0.54 -2.52 -5.47
N MET A 65 -0.43 -2.98 -6.28
CA MET A 65 -1.12 -4.26 -6.06
C MET A 65 -0.20 -5.47 -6.27
N VAL A 66 0.68 -5.44 -7.27
CA VAL A 66 1.68 -6.49 -7.50
C VAL A 66 2.62 -6.58 -6.30
N GLU A 67 3.10 -5.44 -5.81
CA GLU A 67 3.99 -5.39 -4.65
C GLU A 67 3.31 -5.93 -3.39
N ALA A 68 2.08 -5.47 -3.10
CA ALA A 68 1.30 -5.95 -1.96
C ALA A 68 0.99 -7.46 -2.02
N LYS A 69 0.85 -8.04 -3.22
CA LYS A 69 0.64 -9.49 -3.39
C LYS A 69 1.87 -10.31 -3.02
N LYS A 70 3.09 -9.79 -3.14
CA LYS A 70 4.31 -10.51 -2.73
C LYS A 70 4.31 -10.82 -1.23
N PHE A 71 3.71 -9.94 -0.42
CA PHE A 71 3.57 -10.11 1.02
C PHE A 71 2.44 -11.08 1.42
N LYS A 72 1.68 -11.60 0.45
CA LYS A 72 0.58 -12.56 0.69
C LYS A 72 1.07 -14.01 0.79
N THR A 73 2.25 -14.33 0.27
CA THR A 73 2.75 -15.71 0.07
C THR A 73 3.93 -16.10 0.96
N ASN A 74 4.37 -15.25 1.89
CA ASN A 74 5.36 -15.67 2.87
C ASN A 74 4.63 -16.20 4.10
N PHE A 75 4.66 -17.53 4.24
CA PHE A 75 4.10 -18.43 5.28
C PHE A 75 2.72 -19.04 5.01
#